data_AF-A0A350PHD3-F1
#
_entry.id   AF-A0A350PHD3-F1
#
_cell.length_a   1.000
_cell.length_b   1.000
_cell.length_c   1.000
_cell.angle_alpha   90.00
_cell.angle_beta   90.00
_cell.angle_gamma   90.00
#
_symmetry.space_group_name_H-M   'P 1'
#
loop_
_entity.id
_entity.type
_entity.pdbx_description
1 polymer ?
#
loop_
_entity_poly.entity_id
_entity_poly.type
_entity_poly.pdbx_seq_one_letter_code
_entity_poly.pdbx_strand_id
1 'polypeptide(L)'
;MFYAYYKNKKYELANYIPTDYKIRNGIVAFRNLNGGVSVFYDEKVEIVSNLTNAEFEVNGNTVKVKVNRGNYIFFKNGETYRF
;
A
#
# COMPACT_ATOMS: atom_id res chain seq x y z
N MET A 1 -16.52 -1.77 -0.10
CA MET A 1 -15.89 -1.36 -1.37
C MET A 1 -15.08 -0.10 -1.11
N PHE A 2 -13.87 -0.01 -1.66
CA PHE A 2 -12.90 1.04 -1.40
C PHE A 2 -12.36 1.60 -2.72
N TYR A 3 -12.40 2.92 -2.85
CA TYR A 3 -12.13 3.64 -4.09
C TYR A 3 -11.15 4.78 -3.87
N ALA A 4 -10.40 5.13 -4.92
CA ALA A 4 -9.62 6.36 -5.00
C ALA A 4 -10.01 7.17 -6.23
N TYR A 5 -10.00 8.49 -6.09
CA TYR A 5 -10.08 9.41 -7.22
C TYR A 5 -8.68 9.92 -7.54
N TYR A 6 -8.19 9.65 -8.74
CA TYR A 6 -6.83 9.96 -9.17
C TYR A 6 -6.84 10.36 -10.64
N LYS A 7 -6.12 11.43 -11.01
CA LYS A 7 -6.04 11.93 -12.41
C LYS A 7 -7.42 11.98 -13.12
N ASN A 8 -8.41 12.59 -12.47
CA ASN A 8 -9.79 12.72 -12.97
C ASN A 8 -10.58 11.42 -13.20
N LYS A 9 -10.07 10.28 -12.73
CA LYS A 9 -10.70 8.97 -12.87
C LYS A 9 -10.90 8.30 -11.51
N LYS A 10 -12.03 7.60 -11.37
CA LYS A 10 -12.32 6.76 -10.20
C LYS A 10 -11.71 5.37 -10.41
N TYR A 11 -10.94 4.90 -9.44
CA TYR A 11 -10.34 3.57 -9.41
C TYR A 11 -10.93 2.79 -8.25
N GLU A 12 -11.35 1.55 -8.52
CA GLU A 12 -11.65 0.58 -7.48
C GLU A 12 -10.34 -0.02 -6.97
N LEU A 13 -10.05 0.20 -5.69
CA LEU A 13 -8.82 -0.31 -5.07
C LEU A 13 -9.03 -1.68 -4.43
N ALA A 14 -10.22 -1.89 -3.87
CA ALA A 14 -10.61 -3.14 -3.22
C ALA A 14 -12.14 -3.28 -3.17
N ASN A 15 -12.62 -4.52 -3.24
CA ASN A 15 -14.04 -4.84 -3.11
C ASN A 15 -14.52 -4.92 -1.63
N TYR A 16 -13.63 -4.73 -0.66
CA TYR A 16 -13.92 -4.64 0.79
C TYR A 16 -13.60 -3.24 1.34
N ILE A 17 -13.72 -3.03 2.65
CA ILE A 17 -13.27 -1.81 3.33
C ILE A 17 -12.00 -2.17 4.12
N PRO A 18 -10.83 -1.64 3.74
CA PRO A 18 -9.59 -1.85 4.49
C PRO A 18 -9.72 -1.36 5.93
N THR A 19 -9.10 -2.08 6.87
CA THR A 19 -9.09 -1.69 8.29
C THR A 19 -8.18 -0.50 8.58
N ASP A 20 -7.20 -0.24 7.71
CA ASP A 20 -6.27 0.87 7.80
C ASP A 20 -5.79 1.25 6.39
N TYR A 21 -5.60 2.55 6.15
CA TYR A 21 -5.06 3.09 4.91
C TYR A 21 -4.35 4.44 5.14
N LYS A 22 -3.36 4.73 4.30
CA LYS A 22 -2.53 5.94 4.33
C LYS A 22 -2.34 6.46 2.91
N ILE A 23 -2.43 7.78 2.74
CA ILE A 23 -2.41 8.44 1.44
C ILE A 23 -1.32 9.51 1.42
N ARG A 24 -0.48 9.52 0.37
CA ARG A 24 0.50 10.60 0.13
C ARG A 24 0.99 10.59 -1.31
N ASN A 25 1.15 11.75 -1.95
CA ASN A 25 1.73 11.91 -3.29
C ASN A 25 1.22 10.92 -4.36
N GLY A 26 -0.09 10.70 -4.44
CA GLY A 26 -0.68 9.77 -5.42
C GLY A 26 -0.53 8.28 -5.07
N ILE A 27 0.01 7.96 -3.89
CA ILE A 27 0.02 6.62 -3.32
C ILE A 27 -1.14 6.46 -2.35
N VAL A 28 -1.83 5.31 -2.43
CA VAL A 28 -2.71 4.82 -1.36
C VAL A 28 -2.17 3.48 -0.89
N ALA A 29 -1.60 3.43 0.32
CA ALA A 29 -1.23 2.18 0.97
C ALA A 29 -2.37 1.75 1.89
N PHE A 30 -2.80 0.49 1.83
CA PHE A 30 -3.97 0.01 2.57
C PHE A 30 -3.85 -1.45 2.96
N ARG A 31 -4.62 -1.85 3.98
CA ARG A 31 -4.68 -3.24 4.44
C ARG A 31 -5.36 -4.14 3.42
N ASN A 32 -4.70 -5.23 3.07
CA ASN A 32 -5.29 -6.24 2.21
C ASN A 32 -6.06 -7.32 2.98
N LEU A 33 -6.80 -8.20 2.27
CA LEU A 33 -7.60 -9.27 2.88
C LEU A 33 -6.77 -10.23 3.75
N ASN A 34 -5.47 -10.38 3.47
CA ASN A 34 -4.56 -11.20 4.27
C ASN A 34 -4.04 -10.47 5.52
N GLY A 35 -4.51 -9.24 5.77
CA GLY A 35 -4.02 -8.34 6.81
C GLY A 35 -2.65 -7.71 6.51
N GLY A 36 -2.12 -7.96 5.30
CA GLY A 36 -0.89 -7.37 4.78
C GLY A 36 -1.09 -5.95 4.26
N VAL A 37 -0.21 -5.51 3.35
CA VAL A 37 -0.20 -4.15 2.80
C VAL A 37 -0.23 -4.23 1.28
N SER A 38 -1.23 -3.58 0.69
CA SER A 38 -1.33 -3.29 -0.74
C SER A 38 -1.12 -1.80 -1.00
N VAL A 39 -0.70 -1.46 -2.21
CA VAL A 39 -0.45 -0.09 -2.64
C VAL A 39 -1.14 0.16 -3.97
N PHE A 40 -1.89 1.25 -4.06
CA PHE A 40 -2.24 1.90 -5.31
C PHE A 40 -1.17 2.91 -5.68
N TYR A 41 -0.57 2.76 -6.85
CA TYR A 41 0.37 3.70 -7.45
C TYR A 41 0.29 3.61 -8.97
N ASP A 42 0.35 4.77 -9.63
CA ASP A 42 0.24 4.91 -11.08
C ASP A 42 -0.84 4.02 -11.70
N GLU A 43 -2.06 4.15 -11.17
CA GLU A 43 -3.27 3.51 -11.70
C GLU A 43 -3.34 1.98 -11.53
N LYS A 44 -2.41 1.39 -10.78
CA LYS A 44 -2.35 -0.05 -10.48
C LYS A 44 -2.38 -0.30 -8.98
N VAL A 45 -2.94 -1.45 -8.60
CA VAL A 45 -2.90 -1.97 -7.23
C VAL A 45 -1.94 -3.15 -7.20
N GLU A 46 -0.99 -3.13 -6.27
CA GLU A 46 -0.01 -4.18 -6.06
C GLU A 46 0.05 -4.60 -4.59
N ILE A 47 0.45 -5.84 -4.33
CA ILE A 47 0.66 -6.34 -2.97
C ILE A 47 2.13 -6.14 -2.61
N VAL A 48 2.40 -5.32 -1.59
CA VAL A 48 3.76 -5.12 -1.06
C VAL A 48 4.11 -6.24 -0.07
N SER A 49 3.14 -6.65 0.75
CA SER A 49 3.30 -7.74 1.72
C SER A 49 1.96 -8.40 2.03
N ASN A 50 1.98 -9.70 2.34
CA ASN A 50 0.85 -10.43 2.93
C ASN A 50 1.04 -10.67 4.44
N LEU A 51 2.08 -10.09 5.06
CA LEU A 51 2.29 -10.24 6.49
C LEU A 51 1.22 -9.48 7.27
N THR A 52 0.40 -10.25 7.99
CA THR A 52 -0.68 -9.75 8.83
C THR A 52 -0.14 -8.80 9.91
N ASN A 53 -0.82 -7.67 10.13
CA ASN A 53 -0.51 -6.67 11.15
C ASN A 53 0.87 -6.01 11.05
N ALA A 54 1.57 -6.16 9.91
CA ALA A 54 2.85 -5.50 9.67
C ALA A 54 2.71 -3.97 9.72
N GLU A 55 3.45 -3.28 10.58
CA GLU A 55 3.46 -1.80 10.60
C GLU A 55 3.83 -1.26 9.21
N PHE A 56 3.09 -0.25 8.73
CA PHE A 56 3.44 0.43 7.48
C PHE A 56 3.31 1.94 7.58
N GLU A 57 4.14 2.63 6.81
CA GLU A 57 4.23 4.08 6.76
C GLU A 57 4.32 4.55 5.30
N VAL A 58 3.83 5.76 5.03
CA VAL A 58 3.92 6.39 3.71
C VAL A 58 4.65 7.72 3.83
N ASN A 59 5.81 7.82 3.19
CA ASN A 59 6.69 8.98 3.22
C ASN A 59 7.10 9.38 1.80
N GLY A 60 6.64 10.54 1.35
CA GLY A 60 6.79 10.97 -0.05
C GLY A 60 6.19 9.95 -1.01
N ASN A 61 7.01 9.43 -1.93
CA ASN A 61 6.64 8.38 -2.88
C ASN A 61 7.09 6.97 -2.43
N THR A 62 7.28 6.78 -1.13
CA THR A 62 7.78 5.52 -0.55
C THR A 62 6.78 4.97 0.47
N VAL A 63 6.50 3.68 0.39
CA VAL A 63 5.79 2.91 1.42
C VAL A 63 6.79 1.97 2.07
N LYS A 64 6.90 2.05 3.39
CA LYS A 64 7.77 1.18 4.19
C LYS A 64 6.88 0.21 4.96
N VAL A 65 7.15 -1.09 4.87
CA VAL A 65 6.45 -2.15 5.59
C VAL A 65 7.47 -2.90 6.45
N LYS A 66 7.20 -3.04 7.74
CA LYS A 66 8.08 -3.74 8.68
C LYS A 66 7.65 -5.21 8.79
N VAL A 67 8.49 -6.12 8.33
CA VAL A 67 8.17 -7.55 8.27
C VAL A 67 8.53 -8.24 9.58
N ASN A 68 9.64 -7.86 10.20
CA ASN A 68 10.04 -8.35 11.52
C ASN A 68 11.00 -7.34 12.17
N ARG A 69 11.72 -7.75 13.24
CA ARG A 69 12.82 -6.95 13.78
C ARG A 69 13.96 -6.87 12.76
N GLY A 70 14.12 -5.70 12.15
CA GLY A 70 15.24 -5.38 11.27
C GLY A 70 14.97 -5.59 9.79
N ASN A 71 13.98 -6.39 9.39
CA ASN A 71 13.65 -6.59 7.97
C ASN A 71 12.48 -5.70 7.53
N TYR A 72 12.66 -5.06 6.39
CA TYR A 72 11.71 -4.10 5.82
C TYR A 72 11.51 -4.37 4.32
N ILE A 73 10.29 -4.12 3.87
CA ILE A 73 9.96 -4.03 2.45
C ILE A 73 9.66 -2.57 2.15
N PHE A 74 10.34 -2.03 1.15
CA PHE A 74 10.07 -0.69 0.64
C PHE A 74 9.44 -0.80 -0.74
N PHE A 75 8.30 -0.15 -0.93
CA PHE A 75 7.78 0.17 -2.26
C PHE A 75 8.14 1.62 -2.56
N LYS A 76 8.83 1.89 -3.67
CA LYS A 76 9.24 3.23 -4.07
C LYS A 76 9.13 3.37 -5.59
N ASN A 77 8.36 4.35 -6.04
CA ASN A 77 8.19 4.68 -7.47
C ASN A 77 7.82 3.47 -8.37
N GLY A 78 7.04 2.50 -7.87
CA GLY A 78 6.66 1.30 -8.64
C GLY A 78 7.58 0.09 -8.46
N GLU A 79 8.66 0.21 -7.69
CA GLU A 79 9.58 -0.90 -7.43
C GLU A 79 9.55 -1.34 -5.96
N THR A 80 9.74 -2.64 -5.72
CA THR A 80 9.78 -3.23 -4.37
C THR A 80 11.18 -3.71 -4.02
N TYR A 81 11.71 -3.21 -2.91
CA TYR A 81 13.03 -3.56 -2.37
C TYR A 81 12.87 -4.25 -1.01
N ARG A 82 13.69 -5.27 -0.75
CA ARG A 82 13.66 -6.05 0.49
C ARG A 82 15.03 -5.98 1.16
N PHE A 83 15.03 -5.63 2.44
CA PHE A 83 16.23 -5.51 3.29
C PHE A 83 16.01 -6.24 4.60
#